data_AF-A0A0L7K3Y6-F1
#
_entry.id   AF-A0A0L7K3Y6-F1
#
_cell.length_a   1.000
_cell.length_b   1.000
_cell.length_c   1.000
_cell.angle_alpha   90.00
_cell.angle_beta   90.00
_cell.angle_gamma   90.00
#
_symmetry.space_group_name_H-M   'P 1'
#
loop_
_entity.id
_entity.type
_entity.pdbx_description
1 polymer ?
#
loop_
_entity_poly.entity_id
_entity_poly.type
_entity_poly.pdbx_seq_one_letter_code
_entity_poly.pdbx_strand_id
1 'polypeptide(L)'
;MFAASCKFMVSVHDDEHNYLKGHVIRRKTQLPFSYTLVAAWDTLAMTLKVPRKQLSVVFSDVHFHAQPVLHDQQSIKLVIMDGKMIVTTGFINSDDKPVLKSDLQNTEDYFELNSRDVYRLFYER
;
A
#
# COMPACT_ATOMS: atom_id res chain seq x y z
N MET A 1 -13.16 19.70 12.99
CA MET A 1 -12.26 19.07 12.00
C MET A 1 -11.04 18.61 12.76
N PHE A 2 -10.90 17.30 12.99
CA PHE A 2 -9.74 16.74 13.69
C PHE A 2 -8.67 16.42 12.66
N ALA A 3 -7.57 17.17 12.65
CA ALA A 3 -6.44 16.86 11.79
C ALA A 3 -5.69 15.67 12.40
N ALA A 4 -5.87 14.47 11.85
CA ALA A 4 -5.07 13.31 12.21
C ALA A 4 -3.72 13.37 11.47
N SER A 5 -2.61 13.27 12.20
CA SER A 5 -1.29 13.06 11.60
C SER A 5 -0.61 11.89 12.29
N CYS A 6 -0.16 10.91 11.48
CA CYS A 6 0.65 9.79 11.95
C CYS A 6 2.00 9.79 11.25
N LYS A 7 3.04 9.39 11.98
CA LYS A 7 4.41 9.28 11.50
C LYS A 7 4.82 7.81 11.57
N PHE A 8 5.09 7.21 10.42
CA PHE A 8 5.62 5.85 10.33
C PHE A 8 7.10 5.91 10.02
N MET A 9 7.90 5.17 10.77
CA MET A 9 9.31 4.98 10.51
C MET A 9 9.49 3.59 9.91
N VAL A 10 10.03 3.53 8.70
CA VAL A 10 10.17 2.29 7.94
C VAL A 10 11.64 1.98 7.78
N SER A 11 12.07 0.84 8.32
CA SER A 11 13.42 0.31 8.18
C SER A 11 13.35 -1.14 7.75
N VAL A 12 14.18 -1.55 6.79
CA VAL A 12 14.24 -2.96 6.35
C VAL A 12 14.87 -3.88 7.40
N HIS A 13 15.45 -3.33 8.47
CA HIS A 13 16.01 -4.08 9.58
C HIS A 13 15.02 -4.33 10.72
N ASP A 14 13.87 -3.66 10.73
CA ASP A 14 12.82 -3.95 11.70
C ASP A 14 12.11 -5.24 11.29
N ASP A 15 11.90 -6.16 12.23
CA ASP A 15 11.24 -7.45 11.96
C ASP A 15 9.84 -7.26 11.35
N GLU A 16 9.13 -6.21 11.78
CA GLU A 16 7.81 -5.83 11.26
C GLU A 16 7.85 -5.43 9.77
N HIS A 17 8.98 -4.92 9.29
CA HIS A 17 9.14 -4.33 7.95
C HIS A 17 10.10 -5.12 7.05
N ASN A 18 10.73 -6.18 7.56
CA ASN A 18 11.73 -6.99 6.83
C ASN A 18 11.17 -7.59 5.53
N TYR A 19 9.85 -7.83 5.47
CA TYR A 19 9.17 -8.30 4.25
C TYR A 19 9.31 -7.35 3.06
N LEU A 20 9.57 -6.05 3.29
CA LEU A 20 9.76 -5.05 2.25
C LEU A 20 11.01 -5.30 1.41
N LYS A 21 11.99 -6.07 1.92
CA LYS A 21 13.17 -6.51 1.15
C LYS A 21 12.81 -7.32 -0.11
N GLY A 22 11.62 -7.94 -0.14
CA GLY A 22 11.12 -8.66 -1.31
C GLY A 22 10.66 -7.76 -2.46
N HIS A 23 10.35 -6.48 -2.20
CA HIS A 23 9.87 -5.55 -3.22
C HIS A 23 11.02 -4.89 -3.98
N VAL A 24 11.68 -5.68 -4.81
CA VAL A 24 12.84 -5.26 -5.60
C VAL A 24 12.41 -4.91 -7.02
N ILE A 25 12.58 -3.64 -7.39
CA ILE A 25 12.33 -3.15 -8.75
C ILE A 25 13.65 -2.59 -9.27
N ARG A 26 14.08 -3.06 -10.46
CA ARG A 26 15.33 -2.63 -11.10
C ARG A 26 16.54 -2.70 -10.13
N ARG A 27 16.65 -3.81 -9.39
CA ARG A 27 17.71 -4.10 -8.40
C ARG A 27 17.75 -3.17 -7.18
N LYS A 28 16.72 -2.35 -6.97
CA LYS A 28 16.59 -1.50 -5.78
C LYS A 28 15.38 -1.92 -4.98
N THR A 29 15.54 -2.06 -3.67
CA THR A 29 14.42 -2.23 -2.76
C THR A 29 13.66 -0.91 -2.72
N GLN A 30 12.39 -0.94 -3.09
CA GLN A 30 11.55 0.26 -3.12
C GLN A 30 10.40 0.10 -2.14
N LEU A 31 9.92 1.20 -1.57
CA LEU A 31 8.71 1.15 -0.76
C LEU A 31 7.52 0.84 -1.70
N PRO A 32 6.74 -0.23 -1.46
CA PRO A 32 5.55 -0.50 -2.24
C PRO A 32 4.53 0.63 -2.06
N PHE A 33 3.86 1.02 -3.14
CA PHE A 33 2.75 1.98 -3.07
C PHE A 33 1.64 1.51 -2.12
N SER A 34 1.37 0.21 -2.08
CA SER A 34 0.42 -0.41 -1.15
C SER A 34 0.75 -0.14 0.31
N TYR A 35 2.04 -0.04 0.69
CA TYR A 35 2.43 0.29 2.07
C TYR A 35 1.80 1.61 2.51
N THR A 36 1.79 2.60 1.61
CA THR A 36 1.25 3.92 1.92
C THR A 36 -0.27 3.92 2.12
N LEU A 37 -0.99 3.09 1.36
CA LEU A 37 -2.43 2.90 1.53
C LEU A 37 -2.74 2.21 2.86
N VAL A 38 -1.96 1.18 3.21
CA VAL A 38 -2.10 0.48 4.49
C VAL A 38 -1.85 1.41 5.66
N ALA A 39 -0.80 2.24 5.60
CA ALA A 39 -0.51 3.22 6.64
C ALA A 39 -1.61 4.29 6.77
N ALA A 40 -2.25 4.70 5.67
CA ALA A 40 -3.40 5.60 5.70
C ALA A 40 -4.62 4.94 6.35
N TRP A 41 -4.87 3.66 6.05
CA TRP A 41 -5.92 2.86 6.68
C TRP A 41 -5.67 2.66 8.17
N ASP A 42 -4.43 2.37 8.58
CA ASP A 42 -4.05 2.30 10.00
C ASP A 42 -4.30 3.63 10.70
N THR A 43 -3.93 4.74 10.07
CA THR A 43 -4.16 6.08 10.64
C THR A 43 -5.65 6.36 10.84
N LEU A 44 -6.49 5.99 9.87
CA LEU A 44 -7.94 6.13 9.99
C LEU A 44 -8.50 5.23 11.10
N ALA A 45 -8.09 3.96 11.13
CA ALA A 45 -8.50 2.98 12.14
C ALA A 45 -8.10 3.43 13.57
N MET A 46 -6.89 3.95 13.74
CA MET A 46 -6.41 4.53 15.00
C MET A 46 -7.25 5.74 15.42
N THR A 47 -7.58 6.62 14.47
CA THR A 47 -8.41 7.82 14.72
C THR A 47 -9.82 7.44 15.15
N LEU A 48 -10.40 6.42 14.51
CA LEU A 48 -11.73 5.89 14.82
C LEU A 48 -11.73 4.92 16.02
N LYS A 49 -10.56 4.60 16.59
CA LYS A 49 -10.36 3.63 17.68
C LYS A 49 -10.97 2.25 17.40
N VAL A 50 -10.94 1.82 16.13
CA VAL A 50 -11.40 0.50 15.70
C VAL A 50 -10.22 -0.32 15.17
N PRO A 51 -10.19 -1.65 15.35
CA PRO A 51 -9.19 -2.49 14.72
C PRO A 51 -9.28 -2.40 13.18
N ARG A 52 -8.16 -2.20 12.48
CA ARG A 52 -8.12 -2.11 11.01
C ARG A 52 -8.88 -3.25 10.32
N LYS A 53 -8.76 -4.48 10.84
CA LYS A 53 -9.42 -5.69 10.29
C LYS A 53 -10.96 -5.63 10.31
N GLN A 54 -11.56 -4.74 11.10
CA GLN A 54 -13.01 -4.55 11.20
C GLN A 54 -13.50 -3.31 10.43
N LEU A 55 -12.59 -2.52 9.87
CA LEU A 55 -12.91 -1.27 9.20
C LEU A 55 -12.76 -1.43 7.69
N SER A 56 -13.86 -1.48 6.94
CA SER A 56 -13.80 -1.42 5.48
C SER A 56 -13.55 0.02 5.02
N VAL A 57 -12.68 0.20 4.04
CA VAL A 57 -12.34 1.52 3.49
C VAL A 57 -12.36 1.49 1.96
N VAL A 58 -12.75 2.62 1.38
CA VAL A 58 -12.63 2.89 -0.06
C VAL A 58 -11.65 4.04 -0.24
N PHE A 59 -10.66 3.81 -1.09
CA PHE A 59 -9.73 4.84 -1.53
C PHE A 59 -10.23 5.45 -2.84
N SER A 60 -10.24 6.77 -2.95
CA SER A 60 -10.68 7.50 -4.14
C SER A 60 -9.63 8.55 -4.53
N ASP A 61 -9.49 8.79 -5.84
CA ASP A 61 -8.55 9.76 -6.42
C ASP A 61 -7.12 9.62 -5.90
N VAL A 62 -6.63 8.38 -5.81
CA VAL A 62 -5.28 8.06 -5.35
C VAL A 62 -4.26 8.36 -6.45
N HIS A 63 -3.34 9.27 -6.15
CA HIS A 63 -2.23 9.67 -7.02
C HIS A 63 -0.91 9.39 -6.33
N PHE A 64 -0.06 8.54 -6.93
CA PHE A 64 1.28 8.24 -6.45
C PHE A 64 2.29 9.20 -7.09
N HIS A 65 3.03 9.94 -6.27
CA HIS A 65 3.96 10.98 -6.73
C HIS A 65 5.41 10.50 -6.77
N ALA A 66 5.80 9.65 -5.82
CA ALA A 66 7.16 9.15 -5.72
C ALA A 66 7.17 7.75 -5.13
N GLN A 67 8.17 6.94 -5.51
CA GLN A 67 8.42 5.65 -4.90
C GLN A 67 9.80 5.66 -4.23
N PRO A 68 9.87 5.87 -2.91
CA PRO A 68 11.14 5.95 -2.20
C PRO A 68 11.95 4.65 -2.30
N VAL A 69 13.27 4.78 -2.45
CA VAL A 69 14.21 3.66 -2.34
C VAL A 69 14.47 3.41 -0.86
N LEU A 70 14.30 2.16 -0.43
CA LEU A 70 14.64 1.71 0.91
C LEU A 70 16.14 1.41 0.94
N HIS A 71 16.86 2.13 1.79
CA HIS A 71 18.29 1.92 2.02
C HIS A 71 18.49 1.09 3.29
N ASP A 72 19.48 0.20 3.28
CA ASP A 72 19.80 -0.62 4.46
C ASP A 72 20.21 0.24 5.67
N GLN A 73 20.85 1.39 5.44
CA GLN A 73 21.37 2.22 6.53
C GLN A 73 20.44 3.36 6.97
N GLN A 74 19.30 3.57 6.29
CA GLN A 74 18.44 4.73 6.55
C GLN A 74 16.98 4.32 6.67
N SER A 75 16.33 4.79 7.73
CA SER A 75 14.89 4.69 7.85
C SER A 75 14.18 5.78 7.06
N ILE A 76 13.06 5.41 6.44
CA ILE A 76 12.19 6.36 5.75
C ILE A 76 11.11 6.81 6.73
N LYS A 77 10.92 8.13 6.80
CA LYS A 77 9.83 8.71 7.57
C LYS A 77 8.65 9.02 6.65
N LEU A 78 7.58 8.25 6.80
CA LEU A 78 6.30 8.51 6.15
C LEU A 78 5.43 9.36 7.07
N VAL A 79 4.96 10.50 6.59
CA VAL A 79 4.03 11.37 7.33
C VAL A 79 2.71 11.38 6.59
N ILE A 80 1.67 10.91 7.27
CA ILE A 80 0.30 10.95 6.78
C ILE A 80 -0.36 12.14 7.46
N MET A 81 -0.91 13.03 6.65
CA MET A 81 -1.78 14.13 7.08
C MET A 81 -3.09 13.99 6.32
N ASP A 82 -4.19 14.31 6.98
CA ASP A 82 -5.53 14.28 6.39
C ASP A 82 -5.54 14.99 5.01
N GLY A 83 -5.66 14.20 3.93
CA GLY A 83 -5.69 14.68 2.54
C GLY A 83 -4.35 15.00 1.85
N LYS A 84 -3.18 14.90 2.51
CA LYS A 84 -1.88 15.15 1.87
C LYS A 84 -0.78 14.26 2.43
N MET A 85 -0.34 13.27 1.65
CA MET A 85 0.90 12.54 1.92
C MET A 85 1.91 12.87 0.82
N ILE A 86 3.18 13.09 1.19
CA ILE A 86 4.22 13.60 0.27
C ILE A 86 4.52 12.59 -0.86
N VAL A 87 4.22 11.31 -0.62
CA VAL A 87 4.48 10.17 -1.51
C VAL A 87 3.24 9.82 -2.37
N THR A 88 2.04 10.09 -1.85
CA THR A 88 0.75 9.76 -2.47
C THR A 88 -0.29 10.75 -1.97
N THR A 89 -1.21 11.22 -2.80
CA THR A 89 -2.37 12.02 -2.36
C THR A 89 -3.66 11.31 -2.75
N GLY A 90 -4.71 11.44 -1.94
CA GLY A 90 -6.00 10.84 -2.24
C GLY A 90 -6.92 10.90 -1.02
N PHE A 91 -8.13 10.40 -1.20
CA PHE A 91 -9.15 10.36 -0.15
C PHE A 91 -9.37 8.93 0.33
N ILE A 92 -9.63 8.79 1.63
CA ILE A 92 -10.00 7.51 2.25
C ILE A 92 -11.29 7.72 3.02
N ASN A 93 -12.30 6.92 2.71
CA ASN A 93 -13.60 6.95 3.37
C ASN A 93 -13.86 5.59 4.02
N SER A 94 -14.40 5.58 5.23
CA SER A 94 -15.00 4.37 5.80
C SER A 94 -16.26 4.04 5.01
N ASP A 95 -16.33 2.83 4.47
CA ASP A 95 -17.52 2.39 3.74
C ASP A 95 -18.34 1.46 4.63
N ASP A 96 -19.61 1.82 4.83
CA ASP A 96 -20.58 1.00 5.55
C ASP A 96 -21.24 -0.05 4.63
N LYS A 97 -21.01 0.03 3.31
CA LYS A 97 -21.59 -0.88 2.32
C LYS A 97 -20.50 -1.76 1.71
N PRO A 98 -20.70 -3.08 1.60
CA PRO A 98 -19.74 -3.94 0.92
C PRO A 98 -19.68 -3.53 -0.57
N VAL A 99 -18.47 -3.34 -1.08
CA VAL A 99 -18.20 -3.14 -2.51
C VAL A 99 -18.94 -4.23 -3.29
N LEU A 100 -19.91 -3.83 -4.11
CA LEU A 100 -20.56 -4.71 -5.08
C LEU A 100 -19.45 -5.31 -5.95
N LYS A 101 -19.23 -6.62 -5.81
CA LYS A 101 -18.34 -7.36 -6.71
C LYS A 101 -18.86 -7.08 -8.13
N SER A 102 -18.07 -6.40 -8.94
CA SER A 102 -18.34 -6.34 -10.36
C SER A 102 -18.39 -7.78 -10.88
N ASP A 103 -19.31 -8.05 -11.80
CA ASP A 103 -19.42 -9.33 -12.49
C ASP A 103 -18.15 -9.60 -13.30
N LEU A 104 -17.11 -10.10 -12.62
CA LEU A 104 -15.89 -10.57 -13.24
C LEU A 104 -16.21 -11.91 -13.92
N GLN A 105 -16.62 -11.82 -15.19
CA GLN A 105 -16.67 -12.99 -16.05
C GLN A 105 -15.22 -13.41 -16.35
N ASN A 106 -14.81 -14.56 -15.83
CA ASN A 106 -13.57 -15.19 -16.24
C ASN A 106 -13.71 -15.59 -17.71
N THR A 107 -12.96 -14.96 -18.60
CA THR A 107 -12.83 -15.41 -20.00
C THR A 107 -12.16 -16.78 -20.00
N GLU A 108 -12.87 -17.81 -20.46
CA GLU A 108 -12.50 -19.24 -20.35
C GLU A 108 -11.32 -19.69 -21.23
N ASP A 109 -10.52 -18.79 -21.82
CA ASP A 109 -9.66 -19.14 -22.97
C ASP A 109 -8.21 -18.63 -22.91
N TYR A 110 -7.59 -18.59 -21.72
CA TYR A 110 -6.15 -18.27 -21.60
C TYR A 110 -5.38 -19.35 -20.84
N PHE A 111 -4.19 -19.68 -21.36
CA PHE A 111 -3.17 -20.47 -20.66
C PHE A 111 -3.04 -19.98 -19.20
N GLU A 112 -3.37 -20.86 -18.25
CA GLU A 112 -3.21 -20.57 -16.84
C GLU A 112 -1.72 -20.44 -16.51
N LEU A 113 -1.29 -19.23 -16.12
CA LEU A 113 0.10 -18.99 -15.73
C LEU A 113 0.26 -19.41 -14.27
N ASN A 114 1.19 -20.32 -14.01
CA ASN A 114 1.61 -20.58 -12.63
C ASN A 114 2.52 -19.44 -12.14
N SER A 115 2.83 -19.44 -10.84
CA SER A 115 3.66 -18.41 -10.20
C SER A 115 5.01 -18.21 -10.89
N ARG A 116 5.67 -19.28 -11.34
CA ARG A 116 6.98 -19.22 -12.00
C ARG A 116 6.89 -18.50 -13.34
N ASP A 117 5.83 -18.72 -14.10
CA ASP A 117 5.63 -18.10 -15.41
C ASP A 117 5.35 -16.60 -15.25
N VAL A 118 4.52 -16.21 -14.28
CA VAL A 118 4.24 -14.81 -13.96
C VAL A 118 5.51 -14.06 -13.56
N TYR A 119 6.30 -14.59 -12.64
CA TYR A 119 7.54 -13.93 -12.21
C TYR A 119 8.58 -13.88 -13.33
N ARG A 120 8.64 -14.91 -14.20
CA ARG A 120 9.53 -14.87 -15.37
C ARG A 120 9.23 -13.67 -16.27
N LEU A 121 7.95 -13.46 -16.60
CA LEU A 121 7.51 -12.32 -17.42
C LEU A 121 7.87 -10.96 -16.80
N PHE A 122 7.81 -10.84 -15.46
CA PHE A 122 8.18 -9.59 -14.78
C PHE A 122 9.69 -9.33 -14.77
N TYR A 123 10.54 -10.37 -14.82
CA TYR A 123 12.00 -10.22 -14.84
C TYR A 123 12.60 -10.08 -16.24
N GLU A 124 11.86 -10.42 -17.29
CA GLU A 124 12.29 -10.28 -18.69
C GLU A 124 12.25 -8.84 -19.22
N ARG A 125 11.62 -7.91 -18.49
CA ARG A 125 11.51 -6.47 -18.83
C ARG A 125 12.47 -5.60 -18.02
#